data_AF-A0A520ZJD7-F1
#
_entry.id   AF-A0A520ZJD7-F1
#
_cell.length_a   1.000
_cell.length_b   1.000
_cell.length_c   1.000
_cell.angle_alpha   90.00
_cell.angle_beta   90.00
_cell.angle_gamma   90.00
#
_symmetry.space_group_name_H-M   'P 1'
#
loop_
_entity.id
_entity.type
_entity.pdbx_description
1 polymer ?
#
loop_
_entity_poly.entity_id
_entity_poly.type
_entity_poly.pdbx_seq_one_letter_code
_entity_poly.pdbx_strand_id
1 'polypeptide(L)'
;MSNEPSDTARLVLTALWAAWLMAFLYAFVAYARAPYEGAGFPDGLNKPAVFLGWQGIAALFALAVFGTSRAWPKGSAVRRAGATPLVIGILLGLAILGVLAWH
;
A
#
# COMPACT_ATOMS: atom_id res chain seq x y z
N MET A 1 9.13 -32.88 -9.70
CA MET A 1 9.46 -31.77 -8.77
C MET A 1 8.15 -31.13 -8.35
N SER A 2 7.82 -31.12 -7.06
CA SER A 2 6.63 -30.41 -6.58
C SER A 2 6.78 -28.94 -6.93
N ASN A 3 5.85 -28.38 -7.73
CA ASN A 3 5.79 -26.96 -8.08
C ASN A 3 5.39 -26.08 -6.87
N GLU A 4 5.67 -26.53 -5.65
CA GLU A 4 5.35 -25.82 -4.44
C GLU A 4 6.46 -24.82 -4.08
N PRO A 5 6.12 -23.55 -3.82
CA PRO A 5 7.10 -22.57 -3.39
C PRO A 5 7.64 -22.89 -2.00
N SER A 6 8.93 -22.62 -1.82
CA SER A 6 9.70 -22.89 -0.60
C SER A 6 9.13 -22.15 0.63
N ASP A 7 9.42 -22.67 1.82
CA ASP A 7 9.01 -22.03 3.08
C ASP A 7 9.57 -20.61 3.23
N THR A 8 10.79 -20.37 2.75
CA THR A 8 11.38 -19.03 2.67
C THR A 8 10.53 -18.09 1.82
N ALA A 9 10.05 -18.54 0.66
CA ALA A 9 9.20 -17.71 -0.21
C ALA A 9 7.87 -17.37 0.48
N ARG A 10 7.27 -18.36 1.18
CA ARG A 10 6.04 -18.16 1.96
C ARG A 10 6.27 -17.13 3.07
N LEU A 11 7.36 -17.26 3.82
CA LEU A 11 7.73 -16.33 4.90
C LEU A 11 7.93 -14.91 4.37
N VAL A 12 8.69 -14.75 3.28
CA VAL A 12 8.94 -13.44 2.66
C VAL A 12 7.63 -12.81 2.20
N LEU A 13 6.76 -13.55 1.52
CA LEU A 13 5.48 -13.03 1.07
C LEU A 13 4.60 -12.59 2.26
N THR A 14 4.55 -13.38 3.33
CA THR A 14 3.82 -13.03 4.56
C THR A 14 4.38 -11.76 5.20
N ALA A 15 5.71 -11.63 5.29
CA ALA A 15 6.34 -10.43 5.85
C ALA A 15 6.04 -9.17 5.01
N LEU A 16 6.07 -9.29 3.68
CA LEU A 16 5.72 -8.20 2.77
C LEU A 16 4.25 -7.79 2.92
N TRP A 17 3.34 -8.74 3.07
CA TRP A 17 1.94 -8.47 3.36
C TRP A 17 1.73 -7.75 4.69
N ALA A 18 2.41 -8.20 5.74
CA ALA A 18 2.35 -7.55 7.04
C ALA A 18 2.90 -6.11 6.97
N ALA A 19 4.04 -5.92 6.29
CA ALA A 19 4.63 -4.60 6.11
C ALA A 19 3.72 -3.65 5.31
N TRP A 20 3.11 -4.14 4.23
CA TRP A 20 2.10 -3.39 3.47
C TRP A 20 0.93 -2.98 4.36
N LEU A 21 0.35 -3.93 5.10
CA LEU A 21 -0.82 -3.68 5.93
C LEU A 21 -0.49 -2.67 7.05
N MET A 22 0.66 -2.83 7.69
CA MET A 22 1.14 -1.89 8.71
C MET A 22 1.33 -0.49 8.12
N ALA A 23 2.04 -0.33 7.00
CA ALA A 23 2.25 0.97 6.38
C ALA A 23 0.93 1.62 5.94
N PHE A 24 0.04 0.84 5.29
CA PHE A 24 -1.25 1.31 4.81
C PHE A 24 -2.16 1.77 5.95
N LEU A 25 -2.32 0.96 7.00
CA LEU A 25 -3.17 1.31 8.15
C LEU A 25 -2.54 2.40 9.02
N TYR A 26 -1.23 2.37 9.21
CA TYR A 26 -0.53 3.40 9.98
C TYR A 26 -0.62 4.77 9.32
N ALA A 27 -0.79 4.87 8.00
CA ALA A 27 -1.05 6.13 7.32
C ALA A 27 -2.24 6.90 7.93
N PHE A 28 -3.31 6.20 8.30
CA PHE A 28 -4.50 6.80 8.92
C PHE A 28 -4.23 7.26 10.36
N VAL A 29 -3.48 6.46 11.12
CA VAL A 29 -3.05 6.82 12.48
C VAL A 29 -2.14 8.04 12.46
N ALA A 30 -1.17 8.06 11.53
CA ALA A 30 -0.24 9.17 11.34
C ALA A 30 -0.98 10.45 10.93
N TYR A 31 -1.93 10.35 10.00
CA TYR A 31 -2.81 11.46 9.62
C TYR A 31 -3.62 12.01 10.81
N ALA A 32 -4.23 11.12 11.60
CA ALA A 32 -5.05 11.51 12.75
C ALA A 32 -4.23 12.21 13.83
N ARG A 33 -2.97 11.80 14.01
CA ARG A 33 -2.05 12.35 15.02
C ARG A 33 -1.22 13.54 14.56
N ALA A 34 -1.08 13.75 13.25
CA ALA A 34 -0.32 14.89 12.74
C ALA A 34 -0.94 16.20 13.26
N PRO A 35 -0.12 17.19 13.67
CA PRO A 35 -0.64 18.48 14.10
C PRO A 35 -1.29 19.22 12.93
N TYR A 36 -2.28 20.06 13.23
CA TYR A 36 -2.68 21.13 12.33
C TYR A 36 -1.73 22.29 12.62
N GLU A 37 -0.71 22.48 11.80
CA GLU A 37 0.14 23.67 11.89
C GLU A 37 -0.38 24.72 10.91
N GLY A 38 -0.51 25.97 11.36
CA GLY A 38 -0.56 27.17 10.52
C GLY A 38 -1.93 27.80 10.21
N ALA A 39 -1.97 29.14 10.32
CA ALA A 39 -3.08 30.04 10.01
C ALA A 39 -3.01 30.63 8.58
N GLY A 40 -2.31 29.97 7.64
CA GLY A 40 -2.17 30.41 6.25
C GLY A 40 -1.59 29.33 5.31
N PHE A 41 -1.81 29.48 4.00
CA PHE A 41 -1.31 28.58 2.95
C PHE A 41 0.21 28.78 2.80
N PRO A 42 1.07 27.81 3.19
CA PRO A 42 1.15 26.42 2.71
C PRO A 42 0.98 25.34 3.80
N ASP A 43 0.65 25.73 5.03
CA ASP A 43 0.78 24.88 6.22
C ASP A 43 -0.41 23.89 6.40
N GLY A 44 -1.53 24.12 5.70
CA GLY A 44 -2.70 23.22 5.68
C GLY A 44 -2.46 21.86 5.02
N LEU A 45 -1.30 21.65 4.38
CA LEU A 45 -0.95 20.40 3.69
C LEU A 45 -0.25 19.36 4.59
N ASN A 46 0.10 19.69 5.83
CA ASN A 46 0.87 18.79 6.69
C ASN A 46 0.20 17.42 6.90
N LYS A 47 -1.11 17.41 7.12
CA LYS A 47 -1.88 16.18 7.30
C LYS A 47 -1.97 15.34 6.03
N PRO A 48 -2.49 15.86 4.90
CA PRO A 48 -2.52 15.13 3.63
C PRO A 48 -1.12 14.66 3.20
N ALA A 49 -0.08 15.47 3.38
CA ALA A 49 1.29 15.11 3.03
C ALA A 49 1.80 13.90 3.85
N VAL A 50 1.55 13.87 5.16
CA VAL A 50 1.90 12.72 6.01
C VAL A 50 1.17 11.45 5.55
N PHE A 51 -0.13 11.55 5.24
CA PHE A 51 -0.89 10.41 4.73
C PHE A 51 -0.33 9.90 3.40
N LEU A 52 -0.15 10.80 2.43
CA LEU A 52 0.36 10.46 1.10
C LEU A 52 1.79 9.89 1.16
N GLY A 53 2.63 10.37 2.07
CA GLY A 53 3.96 9.81 2.32
C GLY A 53 3.90 8.33 2.73
N TRP A 54 3.04 8.00 3.70
CA TRP A 54 2.83 6.60 4.11
C TRP A 54 2.17 5.75 3.03
N GLN A 55 1.26 6.31 2.23
CA GLN A 55 0.69 5.61 1.06
C GLN A 55 1.75 5.33 -0.01
N GLY A 56 2.72 6.22 -0.19
CA GLY A 56 3.89 5.97 -1.05
C GLY A 56 4.71 4.78 -0.57
N ILE A 57 4.99 4.68 0.74
CA ILE A 57 5.66 3.51 1.33
C ILE A 57 4.82 2.25 1.13
N ALA A 58 3.51 2.32 1.37
CA ALA A 58 2.60 1.19 1.13
C ALA A 58 2.61 0.76 -0.36
N ALA A 59 2.69 1.69 -1.31
CA ALA A 59 2.77 1.36 -2.73
C ALA A 59 4.02 0.56 -3.09
N LEU A 60 5.17 0.86 -2.47
CA LEU A 60 6.40 0.07 -2.64
C LEU A 60 6.22 -1.37 -2.15
N PHE A 61 5.60 -1.56 -0.99
CA PHE A 61 5.29 -2.91 -0.51
C PHE A 61 4.25 -3.62 -1.37
N ALA A 62 3.27 -2.91 -1.92
CA ALA A 62 2.29 -3.48 -2.84
C ALA A 62 2.94 -4.04 -4.11
N LEU A 63 3.91 -3.32 -4.68
CA LEU A 63 4.70 -3.80 -5.82
C LEU A 63 5.53 -5.04 -5.46
N ALA A 64 6.16 -5.05 -4.28
CA ALA A 64 6.92 -6.20 -3.80
C ALA A 64 6.03 -7.44 -3.62
N VAL A 65 4.88 -7.29 -2.94
CA VAL A 65 3.88 -8.37 -2.79
C VAL A 65 3.43 -8.90 -4.15
N PHE A 66 3.10 -7.99 -5.09
CA PHE A 66 2.68 -8.37 -6.42
C PHE A 66 3.77 -9.16 -7.15
N GLY A 67 5.01 -8.65 -7.16
CA GLY A 67 6.15 -9.29 -7.80
C GLY A 67 6.45 -10.67 -7.23
N THR A 68 6.59 -10.78 -5.90
CA THR A 68 6.86 -12.04 -5.21
C THR A 68 5.75 -13.07 -5.47
N SER A 69 4.47 -12.65 -5.45
CA SER A 69 3.34 -13.55 -5.73
C SER A 69 3.35 -14.18 -7.14
N ARG A 70 4.09 -13.61 -8.10
CA ARG A 70 4.19 -14.16 -9.47
C ARG A 70 4.94 -15.48 -9.54
N ALA A 71 5.74 -15.81 -8.52
CA ALA A 71 6.44 -17.09 -8.41
C ALA A 71 5.48 -18.27 -8.18
N TRP A 72 4.25 -18.02 -7.71
CA TRP A 72 3.25 -19.06 -7.52
C TRP A 72 2.60 -19.47 -8.86
N PRO A 73 2.06 -20.71 -8.95
CA PRO A 73 1.37 -21.19 -10.15
C PRO A 73 0.27 -20.24 -10.63
N LYS A 74 0.13 -20.11 -11.96
CA LYS A 74 -0.98 -19.35 -12.58
C LYS A 74 -2.32 -19.94 -12.11
N GLY A 75 -3.29 -19.07 -11.79
CA GLY A 75 -4.60 -19.46 -11.27
C GLY A 75 -4.66 -19.70 -9.75
N SER A 76 -3.51 -19.81 -9.06
CA SER A 76 -3.50 -19.98 -7.60
C SER A 76 -4.11 -18.79 -6.87
N ALA A 77 -4.74 -19.05 -5.71
CA ALA A 77 -5.29 -18.00 -4.86
C ALA A 77 -4.22 -16.99 -4.42
N VAL A 78 -3.02 -17.47 -4.07
CA VAL A 78 -1.90 -16.62 -3.64
C VAL A 78 -1.49 -15.62 -4.72
N ARG A 79 -1.35 -16.08 -5.97
CA ARG A 79 -0.99 -15.21 -7.10
C ARG A 79 -2.05 -14.16 -7.41
N ARG A 80 -3.33 -14.50 -7.25
CA ARG A 80 -4.46 -13.57 -7.42
C ARG A 80 -4.49 -12.55 -6.27
N ALA A 81 -4.40 -13.03 -5.03
CA ALA A 81 -4.39 -12.19 -3.83
C ALA A 81 -3.21 -11.21 -3.85
N GLY A 82 -2.05 -11.58 -4.39
CA GLY A 82 -0.91 -10.66 -4.51
C GLY A 82 -1.16 -9.40 -5.35
N ALA A 83 -2.25 -9.34 -6.14
CA ALA A 83 -2.66 -8.12 -6.83
C ALA A 83 -3.52 -7.18 -5.96
N THR A 84 -4.07 -7.67 -4.84
CA THR A 84 -4.98 -6.89 -3.99
C THR A 84 -4.36 -5.59 -3.48
N PRO A 85 -3.12 -5.56 -2.92
CA PRO A 85 -2.49 -4.31 -2.49
C PRO A 85 -2.37 -3.28 -3.61
N LEU A 86 -2.03 -3.74 -4.81
CA LEU A 86 -1.87 -2.89 -6.00
C LEU A 86 -3.22 -2.31 -6.44
N VAL A 87 -4.26 -3.14 -6.51
CA VAL A 87 -5.62 -2.71 -6.89
C VAL A 87 -6.15 -1.68 -5.89
N ILE A 88 -5.98 -1.91 -4.59
CA ILE A 88 -6.37 -0.95 -3.54
C ILE A 88 -5.62 0.37 -3.72
N GLY A 89 -4.31 0.33 -3.97
CA GLY A 89 -3.50 1.53 -4.22
C GLY A 89 -3.95 2.31 -5.46
N ILE A 90 -4.28 1.61 -6.55
CA ILE A 90 -4.81 2.23 -7.78
C ILE A 90 -6.16 2.89 -7.51
N LEU A 91 -7.09 2.18 -6.84
CA LEU A 91 -8.41 2.73 -6.52
C LEU A 91 -8.30 3.95 -5.62
N LEU A 92 -7.41 3.92 -4.62
CA LEU A 92 -7.15 5.08 -3.77
C LEU A 92 -6.58 6.25 -4.56
N GLY A 93 -5.60 6.01 -5.43
CA GLY A 93 -5.03 7.03 -6.31
C GLY A 93 -6.08 7.67 -7.23
N LEU A 94 -6.94 6.85 -7.84
CA LEU A 94 -8.05 7.32 -8.66
C LEU A 94 -9.06 8.14 -7.86
N ALA A 95 -9.39 7.73 -6.62
CA ALA A 95 -10.27 8.49 -5.75
C ALA A 95 -9.67 9.87 -5.42
N ILE A 96 -8.37 9.93 -5.10
CA ILE A 96 -7.67 11.20 -4.85
C ILE A 96 -7.69 12.08 -6.10
N LEU A 97 -7.33 11.54 -7.26
CA LEU A 97 -7.36 12.29 -8.52
C LEU A 97 -8.76 12.78 -8.88
N GLY A 98 -9.80 11.97 -8.62
CA GLY A 98 -11.19 12.36 -8.83
C GLY A 98 -11.61 13.53 -7.96
N VAL A 99 -11.20 13.55 -6.69
CA VAL A 99 -11.43 14.69 -5.79
C VAL A 99 -10.67 15.93 -6.28
N LEU A 100 -9.40 15.78 -6.68
CA LEU A 100 -8.59 16.90 -7.17
C LEU A 100 -9.14 17.49 -8.48
N ALA A 101 -9.74 16.68 -9.36
CA ALA A 101 -10.32 17.15 -10.61
C ALA A 101 -11.69 17.82 -10.46
N TRP A 102 -12.37 17.60 -9.33
CA TRP A 102 -13.67 18.21 -9.03
C TRP A 102 -13.55 19.59 -8.37
N HIS A 103 -12.40 19.89 -7.76
CA HIS A 103 -12.08 21.17 -7.13
C HIS A 103 -11.36 22.11 -8.09
#